data_AF-A0A1I7S9F3-F1
#
_entry.id   AF-A0A1I7S9F3-F1
#
_cell.length_a   1.000
_cell.length_b   1.000
_cell.length_c   1.000
_cell.angle_alpha   90.00
_cell.angle_beta   90.00
_cell.angle_gamma   90.00
#
_symmetry.space_group_name_H-M   'P 1'
#
loop_
_entity.id
_entity.type
_entity.pdbx_description
1 polymer ?
#
loop_
_entity_poly.entity_id
_entity_poly.type
_entity_poly.pdbx_seq_one_letter_code
_entity_poly.pdbx_strand_id
1 'polypeptide(L)'
;MRTSQSSILFCIFLTFPLSFARFGGDFRAFVHNRYGIEIAQRLERLDIGEDASVGGNEAGEGRYKGQPVIIVHGITNKVSRFQGTINELRRHGYKGGIFGTTYGDGGVTPAGLVEMKCDYVKQIRSLIIAVYEYIGDKVDIIAYSMGSPIARKAILGGLCVDTREVIGPPITELVDTFLSVAGANSGAVLCFVPIPVGTCNRKNGLHCDSEFLADINSQQRYEGSHVFSIFSTNDDKVGYRACGKLASPIRGEDGFVRKKGLNHDQTMDSTALMQINFIRKHKP
;
A
#
# COMPACT_ATOMS: atom_id res chain seq x y z
N MET A 1 28.69 39.50 -51.67
CA MET A 1 28.70 38.02 -51.63
C MET A 1 28.48 37.56 -50.20
N ARG A 2 27.38 36.82 -49.98
CA ARG A 2 27.02 35.95 -48.84
C ARG A 2 27.34 36.42 -47.41
N THR A 3 26.33 36.99 -46.76
CA THR A 3 26.18 36.95 -45.29
C THR A 3 25.70 35.55 -44.88
N SER A 4 26.51 34.84 -44.10
CA SER A 4 26.21 33.52 -43.55
C SER A 4 25.27 33.66 -42.34
N GLN A 5 24.00 33.27 -42.49
CA GLN A 5 23.11 33.06 -41.35
C GLN A 5 23.44 31.70 -40.71
N SER A 6 24.01 31.72 -39.51
CA SER A 6 24.08 30.52 -38.67
C SER A 6 22.73 30.33 -37.97
N SER A 7 21.98 29.32 -38.37
CA SER A 7 20.76 28.90 -37.66
C SER A 7 21.17 28.17 -36.38
N ILE A 8 20.96 28.80 -35.22
CA ILE A 8 21.08 28.17 -33.91
C ILE A 8 19.83 27.34 -33.68
N LEU A 9 19.97 26.01 -33.70
CA LEU A 9 18.90 25.07 -33.36
C LEU A 9 18.70 25.09 -31.83
N PHE A 10 17.60 25.68 -31.37
CA PHE A 10 17.24 25.71 -29.95
C PHE A 10 16.59 24.37 -29.57
N CYS A 11 17.38 23.41 -29.08
CA CYS A 11 16.85 22.20 -28.46
C CYS A 11 16.16 22.58 -27.14
N ILE A 12 14.83 22.65 -27.15
CA ILE A 12 14.03 22.75 -25.94
C ILE A 12 14.11 21.40 -25.23
N PHE A 13 14.98 21.30 -24.23
CA PHE A 13 14.94 20.22 -23.25
C PHE A 13 13.66 20.39 -22.44
N LEU A 14 12.64 19.58 -22.74
CA LEU A 14 11.51 19.36 -21.85
C LEU A 14 12.04 18.70 -20.58
N THR A 15 12.45 19.51 -19.61
CA THR A 15 12.72 19.05 -18.25
C THR A 15 11.39 18.69 -17.63
N PHE A 16 10.98 17.43 -17.75
CA PHE A 16 9.97 16.90 -16.85
C PHE A 16 10.56 16.99 -15.42
N PRO A 17 9.93 17.70 -14.48
CA PRO A 17 10.37 17.66 -13.10
C PRO A 17 10.27 16.19 -12.66
N LEU A 18 11.39 15.59 -12.26
CA LEU A 18 11.35 14.36 -11.50
C LEU A 18 10.60 14.68 -10.20
N SER A 19 9.33 14.31 -10.13
CA SER A 19 8.60 14.33 -8.87
C SER A 19 9.15 13.18 -8.02
N PHE A 20 10.10 13.47 -7.13
CA PHE A 20 10.57 12.51 -6.14
C PHE A 20 9.41 12.11 -5.22
N ALA A 21 9.28 10.81 -4.95
CA ALA A 21 8.29 10.31 -4.01
C ALA A 21 8.89 10.38 -2.60
N ARG A 22 8.76 11.58 -2.01
CA ARG A 22 9.05 11.87 -0.61
C ARG A 22 7.86 12.57 0.03
N PHE A 23 7.85 12.67 1.36
CA PHE A 23 6.87 13.52 2.04
C PHE A 23 7.07 15.00 1.68
N GLY A 24 5.95 15.67 1.41
CA GLY A 24 5.83 17.12 1.40
C GLY A 24 6.26 17.69 2.75
N GLY A 25 6.88 18.87 2.71
CA GLY A 25 7.48 19.48 3.89
C GLY A 25 6.48 19.71 5.03
N ASP A 26 5.21 19.93 4.69
CA ASP A 26 4.13 20.17 5.64
C ASP A 26 3.71 18.90 6.39
N PHE A 27 3.49 17.79 5.69
CA PHE A 27 3.17 16.50 6.32
C PHE A 27 4.36 15.99 7.13
N ARG A 28 5.58 16.10 6.59
CA ARG A 28 6.79 15.73 7.32
C ARG A 28 6.93 16.54 8.62
N ALA A 29 6.72 17.87 8.55
CA ALA A 29 6.77 18.73 9.72
C ALA A 29 5.67 18.38 10.73
N PHE A 30 4.45 18.07 10.27
CA PHE A 30 3.37 17.60 11.14
C PHE A 30 3.77 16.33 11.90
N VAL A 31 4.24 15.29 11.19
CA VAL A 31 4.64 14.02 11.82
C VAL A 31 5.76 14.25 12.83
N HIS A 32 6.78 15.03 12.45
CA HIS A 32 7.88 15.39 13.34
C HIS A 32 7.41 16.11 14.61
N ASN A 33 6.57 17.14 14.47
CA ASN A 33 6.12 17.95 15.60
C ASN A 33 5.15 17.18 16.51
N ARG A 34 4.37 16.24 15.96
CA ARG A 34 3.35 15.49 16.70
C ARG A 34 3.90 14.22 17.35
N TYR A 35 4.76 13.48 16.66
CA TYR A 35 5.22 12.15 17.06
C TYR A 35 6.75 12.03 17.23
N GLY A 36 7.50 13.09 16.95
CA GLY A 36 8.95 13.13 17.05
C GLY A 36 9.68 12.69 15.79
N ILE A 37 11.00 12.95 15.77
CA ILE A 37 11.85 12.74 14.59
C ILE A 37 11.99 11.26 14.20
N GLU A 38 11.99 10.36 15.18
CA GLU A 38 12.12 8.92 14.92
C GLU A 38 10.95 8.39 14.09
N ILE A 39 9.71 8.78 14.43
CA ILE A 39 8.53 8.39 13.66
C ILE A 39 8.54 9.06 12.27
N ALA A 40 8.94 10.34 12.19
CA ALA A 40 9.05 11.02 10.91
C ALA A 40 10.04 10.30 9.97
N GLN A 41 11.23 9.95 10.44
CA GLN A 41 12.24 9.22 9.66
C GLN A 41 11.75 7.81 9.29
N ARG A 42 11.14 7.10 10.24
CA ARG A 42 10.59 5.76 10.03
C ARG A 42 9.49 5.73 8.96
N LEU A 43 8.70 6.79 8.83
CA LEU A 43 7.65 6.88 7.81
C LEU A 43 8.18 7.45 6.48
N GLU A 44 9.12 8.39 6.50
CA GLU A 44 9.63 9.04 5.28
C GLU A 44 10.61 8.15 4.50
N ARG A 45 11.36 7.29 5.22
CA ARG A 45 12.23 6.25 4.64
C ARG A 45 13.32 6.73 3.68
N LEU A 46 13.88 7.92 3.95
CA LEU A 46 15.00 8.46 3.17
C LEU A 46 16.26 7.58 3.23
N ASP A 47 16.38 6.71 4.23
CA ASP A 47 17.45 5.70 4.37
C ASP A 47 17.50 4.73 3.18
N ILE A 48 16.38 4.49 2.50
CA ILE A 48 16.29 3.61 1.33
C ILE A 48 15.94 4.38 0.04
N GLY A 49 15.98 5.71 0.06
CA GLY A 49 15.84 6.58 -1.11
C GLY A 49 14.68 7.58 -1.05
N GLU A 50 14.78 8.64 -1.86
CA GLU A 50 13.75 9.68 -2.01
C GLU A 50 12.52 9.22 -2.81
N ASP A 51 12.38 7.92 -3.05
CA ASP A 51 11.26 7.30 -3.74
C ASP A 51 10.48 6.31 -2.82
N ALA A 52 10.81 6.32 -1.53
CA ALA A 52 10.32 5.37 -0.55
C ALA A 52 9.07 5.83 0.21
N SER A 53 8.60 7.07 0.02
CA SER A 53 7.39 7.59 0.66
C SER A 53 6.60 8.49 -0.27
N VAL A 54 5.36 8.86 0.07
CA VAL A 54 4.59 9.88 -0.63
C VAL A 54 3.57 10.42 0.35
N GLY A 55 3.24 11.72 0.30
CA GLY A 55 2.30 12.31 1.26
C GLY A 55 2.54 13.77 1.48
N GLY A 56 1.49 14.52 1.82
CA GLY A 56 1.57 15.97 2.02
C GLY A 56 1.47 16.76 0.72
N ASN A 57 1.37 18.09 0.86
CA ASN A 57 1.18 18.98 -0.26
C ASN A 57 2.53 19.34 -0.89
N GLU A 58 2.52 19.56 -2.21
CA GLU A 58 3.65 20.25 -2.86
C GLU A 58 3.63 21.73 -2.45
N ALA A 59 4.81 22.37 -2.45
CA ALA A 59 4.94 23.75 -1.99
C ALA A 59 4.01 24.69 -2.77
N GLY A 60 3.13 25.41 -2.06
CA GLY A 60 2.16 26.34 -2.64
C GLY A 60 0.80 25.74 -2.96
N GLU A 61 0.60 24.42 -2.79
CA GLU A 61 -0.73 23.81 -2.83
C GLU A 61 -1.43 23.93 -1.46
N GLY A 62 -2.72 24.24 -1.47
CA GLY A 62 -3.54 24.27 -0.24
C GLY A 62 -3.79 22.87 0.31
N ARG A 63 -4.11 22.77 1.60
CA ARG A 63 -4.39 21.49 2.26
C ARG A 63 -5.49 20.71 1.52
N TYR A 64 -5.22 19.44 1.21
CA TYR A 64 -6.18 18.53 0.62
C TYR A 64 -7.49 18.47 1.45
N LYS A 65 -8.62 18.44 0.73
CA LYS A 65 -9.97 18.36 1.31
C LYS A 65 -10.67 17.13 0.78
N GLY A 66 -10.98 16.19 1.66
CA GLY A 66 -11.61 14.91 1.36
C GLY A 66 -10.89 13.76 2.04
N GLN A 67 -11.42 12.55 1.86
CA GLN A 67 -10.81 11.32 2.35
C GLN A 67 -9.49 11.06 1.61
N PRO A 68 -8.35 10.96 2.31
CA PRO A 68 -7.06 10.70 1.71
C PRO A 68 -6.90 9.21 1.39
N VAL A 69 -5.98 8.89 0.49
CA VAL A 69 -5.67 7.51 0.12
C VAL A 69 -4.30 7.13 0.65
N ILE A 70 -4.22 6.00 1.33
CA ILE A 70 -2.97 5.36 1.76
C ILE A 70 -2.69 4.16 0.87
N ILE A 71 -1.53 4.14 0.23
CA ILE A 71 -1.06 3.02 -0.57
C ILE A 71 -0.15 2.15 0.29
N VAL A 72 -0.49 0.86 0.39
CA VAL A 72 0.33 -0.15 1.06
C VAL A 72 0.85 -1.15 0.03
N HIS A 73 2.16 -1.10 -0.23
CA HIS A 73 2.80 -1.85 -1.30
C HIS A 73 2.92 -3.36 -1.00
N GLY A 74 3.26 -4.14 -2.03
CA GLY A 74 3.49 -5.57 -1.94
C GLY A 74 4.91 -5.94 -1.51
N ILE A 75 5.17 -7.25 -1.44
CA ILE A 75 6.48 -7.81 -1.11
C ILE A 75 7.58 -7.23 -2.01
N THR A 76 8.75 -6.90 -1.44
CA THR A 76 9.94 -6.35 -2.16
C THR A 76 9.70 -5.08 -2.98
N ASN A 77 8.56 -4.40 -2.82
CA ASN A 77 8.30 -3.15 -3.53
C ASN A 77 8.65 -1.94 -2.67
N LYS A 78 8.81 -0.80 -3.34
CA LYS A 78 8.70 0.53 -2.76
C LYS A 78 7.36 1.14 -3.15
N VAL A 79 6.97 2.22 -2.48
CA VAL A 79 5.79 2.99 -2.89
C VAL A 79 5.92 3.54 -4.33
N SER A 80 7.13 3.82 -4.82
CA SER A 80 7.39 4.26 -6.20
C SER A 80 6.91 3.28 -7.27
N ARG A 81 6.75 1.98 -6.96
CA ARG A 81 6.12 1.00 -7.86
C ARG A 81 4.69 1.39 -8.24
N PHE A 82 4.02 2.20 -7.42
CA PHE A 82 2.64 2.64 -7.60
C PHE A 82 2.53 3.96 -8.37
N GLN A 83 3.60 4.43 -9.02
CA GLN A 83 3.58 5.70 -9.74
C GLN A 83 2.42 5.80 -10.76
N GLY A 84 2.07 4.69 -11.42
CA GLY A 84 0.89 4.61 -12.30
C GLY A 84 -0.42 4.92 -11.56
N THR A 85 -0.68 4.24 -10.44
CA THR A 85 -1.85 4.47 -9.57
C THR A 85 -1.85 5.88 -8.98
N ILE A 86 -0.70 6.37 -8.52
CA ILE A 86 -0.52 7.74 -8.00
C ILE A 86 -0.87 8.78 -9.08
N ASN A 87 -0.40 8.59 -10.31
CA ASN A 87 -0.71 9.49 -11.42
C ASN A 87 -2.21 9.47 -11.78
N GLU A 88 -2.86 8.31 -11.70
CA GLU A 88 -4.31 8.21 -11.92
C GLU A 88 -5.10 8.90 -10.79
N LEU A 89 -4.69 8.73 -9.53
CA LEU A 89 -5.26 9.43 -8.38
C LEU A 89 -5.12 10.95 -8.51
N ARG A 90 -3.94 11.44 -8.90
CA ARG A 90 -3.70 12.88 -9.16
C ARG A 90 -4.61 13.42 -10.25
N ARG A 91 -4.80 12.67 -11.35
CA ARG A 91 -5.75 13.04 -12.42
C ARG A 91 -7.20 13.11 -11.93
N HIS A 92 -7.53 12.37 -10.87
CA HIS A 92 -8.86 12.33 -10.26
C HIS A 92 -9.02 13.25 -9.04
N GLY A 93 -8.09 14.18 -8.83
CA GLY A 93 -8.23 15.26 -7.84
C GLY A 93 -7.55 15.00 -6.49
N TYR A 94 -6.79 13.91 -6.32
CA TYR A 94 -6.08 13.58 -5.08
C TYR A 94 -4.74 14.32 -4.91
N LYS A 95 -4.59 15.54 -5.42
CA LYS A 95 -3.36 16.32 -5.19
C LYS A 95 -3.25 16.67 -3.70
N GLY A 96 -2.14 16.30 -3.07
CA GLY A 96 -1.96 16.41 -1.61
C GLY A 96 -2.71 15.37 -0.76
N GLY A 97 -3.49 14.48 -1.38
CA GLY A 97 -4.33 13.47 -0.72
C GLY A 97 -3.83 12.03 -0.85
N ILE A 98 -2.60 11.80 -1.30
CA ILE A 98 -2.04 10.47 -1.55
C ILE A 98 -0.86 10.25 -0.62
N PHE A 99 -0.93 9.20 0.18
CA PHE A 99 0.05 8.87 1.19
C PHE A 99 0.57 7.45 1.02
N GLY A 100 1.80 7.20 1.48
CA GLY A 100 2.40 5.88 1.46
C GLY A 100 3.79 5.90 2.08
N THR A 101 4.19 4.77 2.65
CA THR A 101 5.53 4.53 3.18
C THR A 101 5.98 3.15 2.71
N THR A 102 7.28 2.99 2.53
CA THR A 102 7.86 1.69 2.22
C THR A 102 8.16 0.95 3.52
N TYR A 103 7.50 -0.17 3.79
CA TYR A 103 7.90 -1.08 4.86
C TYR A 103 9.02 -2.02 4.39
N GLY A 104 9.84 -2.49 5.33
CA GLY A 104 10.98 -3.36 5.02
C GLY A 104 12.14 -2.61 4.38
N ASP A 105 12.95 -3.28 3.56
CA ASP A 105 14.21 -2.74 3.05
C ASP A 105 14.15 -2.28 1.59
N GLY A 106 12.94 -2.14 1.02
CA GLY A 106 12.76 -1.72 -0.37
C GLY A 106 13.23 -2.75 -1.40
N GLY A 107 13.30 -4.03 -1.04
CA GLY A 107 13.60 -5.13 -1.96
C GLY A 107 15.03 -5.66 -1.88
N VAL A 108 15.79 -5.31 -0.83
CA VAL A 108 17.11 -5.89 -0.55
C VAL A 108 16.96 -7.35 -0.12
N THR A 109 15.99 -7.66 0.74
CA THR A 109 15.66 -9.04 1.11
C THR A 109 14.95 -9.72 -0.07
N PRO A 110 15.46 -10.87 -0.57
CA PRO A 110 14.81 -11.62 -1.63
C PRO A 110 13.38 -11.99 -1.26
N ALA A 111 12.48 -11.97 -2.25
CA ALA A 111 11.05 -12.14 -2.03
C ALA A 111 10.72 -13.36 -1.17
N GLY A 112 11.32 -14.53 -1.41
CA GLY A 112 11.05 -15.76 -0.63
C GLY A 112 11.51 -15.74 0.84
N LEU A 113 12.27 -14.73 1.26
CA LEU A 113 12.77 -14.57 2.62
C LEU A 113 12.04 -13.45 3.40
N VAL A 114 11.10 -12.75 2.78
CA VAL A 114 10.36 -11.67 3.44
C VAL A 114 9.23 -12.24 4.28
N GLU A 115 9.12 -11.76 5.52
CA GLU A 115 8.09 -12.14 6.48
C GLU A 115 7.22 -10.93 6.84
N MET A 116 5.98 -11.16 7.30
CA MET A 116 5.08 -10.09 7.75
C MET A 116 5.41 -9.69 9.20
N LYS A 117 6.53 -8.99 9.38
CA LYS A 117 7.09 -8.64 10.70
C LYS A 117 6.23 -7.63 11.46
N CYS A 118 6.27 -7.70 12.80
CA CYS A 118 5.65 -6.71 13.69
C CYS A 118 6.02 -5.27 13.33
N ASP A 119 7.29 -5.07 12.98
CA ASP A 119 7.85 -3.78 12.59
C ASP A 119 7.11 -3.16 11.39
N TYR A 120 6.75 -3.98 10.40
CA TYR A 120 6.04 -3.55 9.19
C TYR A 120 4.59 -3.18 9.53
N VAL A 121 3.94 -4.01 10.35
CA VAL A 121 2.58 -3.75 10.85
C VAL A 121 2.51 -2.44 11.62
N LYS A 122 3.44 -2.23 12.57
CA LYS A 122 3.50 -0.99 13.37
C LYS A 122 3.80 0.24 12.52
N GLN A 123 4.68 0.13 11.53
CA GLN A 123 4.97 1.23 10.61
C GLN A 123 3.72 1.64 9.81
N ILE A 124 3.00 0.68 9.23
CA ILE A 124 1.76 0.96 8.49
C ILE A 124 0.68 1.53 9.42
N ARG A 125 0.54 1.01 10.64
CA ARG A 125 -0.38 1.56 11.63
C ARG A 125 -0.07 3.02 11.97
N SER A 126 1.20 3.34 12.21
CA SER A 126 1.63 4.72 12.48
C SER A 126 1.31 5.65 11.31
N LEU A 127 1.46 5.19 10.07
CA LEU A 127 1.06 5.98 8.89
C LEU A 127 -0.45 6.23 8.86
N ILE A 128 -1.28 5.21 9.09
CA ILE A 128 -2.75 5.34 9.09
C ILE A 128 -3.19 6.40 10.11
N ILE A 129 -2.69 6.32 11.35
CA ILE A 129 -3.02 7.27 12.41
C ILE A 129 -2.53 8.67 12.07
N ALA A 130 -1.28 8.82 11.61
CA ALA A 130 -0.71 10.10 11.26
C ALA A 130 -1.46 10.79 10.11
N VAL A 131 -1.89 10.04 9.09
CA VAL A 131 -2.66 10.58 7.96
C VAL A 131 -4.07 10.98 8.40
N TYR A 132 -4.74 10.15 9.20
CA TYR A 132 -6.04 10.48 9.78
C TYR A 132 -5.97 11.79 10.59
N GLU A 133 -5.00 11.94 11.49
CA GLU A 133 -4.83 13.17 12.29
C GLU A 133 -4.39 14.35 11.41
N TYR A 134 -3.51 14.11 10.44
CA TYR A 134 -3.02 15.16 9.55
C TYR A 134 -4.10 15.69 8.63
N ILE A 135 -5.03 14.88 8.14
CA ILE A 135 -6.10 15.33 7.24
C ILE A 135 -7.33 15.78 8.03
N GLY A 136 -7.70 15.04 9.08
CA GLY A 136 -8.90 15.26 9.88
C GLY A 136 -10.15 14.58 9.33
N ASP A 137 -9.99 13.52 8.54
CA ASP A 137 -11.06 12.70 7.97
C ASP A 137 -10.62 11.23 7.90
N LYS A 138 -11.58 10.30 7.75
CA LYS A 138 -11.30 8.87 7.55
C LYS A 138 -10.44 8.65 6.32
N VAL A 139 -9.60 7.63 6.36
CA VAL A 139 -8.69 7.28 5.26
C VAL A 139 -9.23 6.14 4.41
N ASP A 140 -8.92 6.17 3.13
CA ASP A 140 -9.05 5.03 2.23
C ASP A 140 -7.71 4.31 2.11
N ILE A 141 -7.73 2.98 2.03
CA ILE A 141 -6.53 2.16 1.94
C ILE A 141 -6.58 1.31 0.66
N ILE A 142 -5.57 1.45 -0.19
CA ILE A 142 -5.32 0.55 -1.32
C ILE A 142 -4.12 -0.32 -0.94
N ALA A 143 -4.37 -1.59 -0.63
CA ALA A 143 -3.34 -2.52 -0.18
C ALA A 143 -3.13 -3.65 -1.19
N TYR A 144 -1.89 -3.80 -1.65
CA TYR A 144 -1.52 -4.73 -2.71
C TYR A 144 -0.78 -5.95 -2.20
N SER A 145 -1.08 -7.15 -2.72
CA SER A 145 -0.28 -8.36 -2.46
C SER A 145 -0.11 -8.64 -0.96
N MET A 146 1.12 -8.86 -0.48
CA MET A 146 1.47 -8.98 0.95
C MET A 146 1.13 -7.73 1.78
N GLY A 147 1.04 -6.55 1.16
CA GLY A 147 0.60 -5.33 1.83
C GLY A 147 -0.83 -5.42 2.37
N SER A 148 -1.70 -6.22 1.73
CA SER A 148 -3.07 -6.41 2.19
C SER A 148 -3.17 -7.06 3.57
N PRO A 149 -2.62 -8.26 3.84
CA PRO A 149 -2.63 -8.83 5.18
C PRO A 149 -1.86 -7.96 6.21
N ILE A 150 -0.77 -7.29 5.82
CA ILE A 150 -0.05 -6.36 6.72
C ILE A 150 -0.95 -5.19 7.15
N ALA A 151 -1.62 -4.54 6.20
CA ALA A 151 -2.53 -3.42 6.49
C ALA A 151 -3.73 -3.87 7.33
N ARG A 152 -4.30 -5.05 7.03
CA ARG A 152 -5.34 -5.66 7.85
C ARG A 152 -4.89 -5.84 9.30
N LYS A 153 -3.69 -6.39 9.52
CA LYS A 153 -3.14 -6.53 10.89
C LYS A 153 -2.90 -5.18 11.58
N ALA A 154 -2.47 -4.16 10.84
CA ALA A 154 -2.29 -2.80 11.35
C ALA A 154 -3.61 -2.18 11.84
N ILE A 155 -4.70 -2.46 11.13
CA ILE A 155 -6.05 -2.00 11.46
C ILE A 155 -6.64 -2.80 12.63
N LEU A 156 -6.53 -4.13 12.60
CA LEU A 156 -7.03 -5.04 13.64
C LEU A 156 -6.38 -4.77 15.00
N GLY A 157 -5.08 -4.46 15.00
CA GLY A 157 -4.32 -4.27 16.23
C GLY A 157 -4.08 -5.58 16.99
N GLY A 158 -4.25 -5.52 18.31
CA GLY A 158 -3.95 -6.61 19.23
C GLY A 158 -2.45 -6.76 19.49
N LEU A 159 -1.97 -8.00 19.42
CA LEU A 159 -0.55 -8.34 19.59
C LEU A 159 0.08 -8.71 18.25
N CYS A 160 1.35 -8.38 18.07
CA CYS A 160 2.16 -8.91 16.98
C CYS A 160 2.29 -10.43 17.09
N VAL A 161 2.20 -11.12 15.95
CA VAL A 161 2.20 -12.59 15.90
C VAL A 161 3.60 -13.15 16.13
N ASP A 162 4.61 -12.49 15.56
CA ASP A 162 6.02 -12.85 15.66
C ASP A 162 6.64 -12.47 17.01
N THR A 163 6.43 -11.25 17.50
CA THR A 163 7.12 -10.70 18.69
C THR A 163 6.28 -10.59 19.95
N ARG A 164 4.94 -10.72 19.85
CA ARG A 164 3.98 -10.50 20.95
C ARG A 164 3.95 -9.07 21.50
N GLU A 165 4.60 -8.12 20.83
CA GLU A 165 4.49 -6.71 21.18
C GLU A 165 3.07 -6.19 20.97
N VAL A 166 2.68 -5.20 21.78
CA VAL A 166 1.36 -4.56 21.67
C VAL A 166 1.33 -3.63 20.46
N ILE A 167 0.33 -3.81 19.60
CA ILE A 167 0.00 -2.92 18.48
C ILE A 167 -1.02 -1.85 18.93
N GLY A 168 -1.94 -2.22 19.82
CA GLY A 168 -3.01 -1.38 20.34
C GLY A 168 -4.41 -1.88 19.94
N PRO A 169 -5.48 -1.16 20.29
CA PRO A 169 -6.84 -1.55 19.93
C PRO A 169 -7.08 -1.45 18.41
N PRO A 170 -8.17 -2.06 17.88
CA PRO A 170 -8.57 -1.85 16.50
C PRO A 170 -8.75 -0.36 16.17
N ILE A 171 -8.38 0.04 14.95
CA ILE A 171 -8.56 1.42 14.42
C ILE A 171 -9.53 1.45 13.24
N THR A 172 -10.48 0.52 13.23
CA THR A 172 -11.53 0.37 12.19
C THR A 172 -12.25 1.69 11.90
N GLU A 173 -12.52 2.48 12.94
CA GLU A 173 -13.22 3.76 12.84
C GLU A 173 -12.46 4.84 12.05
N LEU A 174 -11.14 4.68 11.88
CA LEU A 174 -10.31 5.60 11.09
C LEU A 174 -10.36 5.31 9.59
N VAL A 175 -10.90 4.16 9.18
CA VAL A 175 -10.89 3.70 7.79
C VAL A 175 -12.29 3.76 7.19
N ASP A 176 -12.41 4.49 6.07
CA ASP A 176 -13.62 4.49 5.25
C ASP A 176 -13.63 3.26 4.36
N THR A 177 -12.79 3.24 3.32
CA THR A 177 -12.70 2.12 2.39
C THR A 177 -11.38 1.37 2.51
N PHE A 178 -11.45 0.04 2.68
CA PHE A 178 -10.32 -0.86 2.50
C PHE A 178 -10.46 -1.63 1.19
N LEU A 179 -9.52 -1.41 0.26
CA LEU A 179 -9.45 -2.11 -1.01
C LEU A 179 -8.21 -3.02 -1.06
N SER A 180 -8.45 -4.32 -1.14
CA SER A 180 -7.41 -5.31 -1.42
C SER A 180 -7.22 -5.49 -2.93
N VAL A 181 -5.99 -5.34 -3.43
CA VAL A 181 -5.65 -5.58 -4.84
C VAL A 181 -4.68 -6.75 -4.90
N ALA A 182 -5.10 -7.86 -5.49
CA ALA A 182 -4.33 -9.11 -5.52
C ALA A 182 -3.78 -9.52 -4.14
N GLY A 183 -4.51 -9.23 -3.06
CA GLY A 183 -4.03 -9.43 -1.69
C GLY A 183 -3.82 -10.91 -1.35
N ALA A 184 -2.84 -11.22 -0.51
CA ALA A 184 -2.59 -12.59 -0.03
C ALA A 184 -3.36 -12.88 1.29
N ASN A 185 -4.67 -12.68 1.29
CA ASN A 185 -5.49 -12.66 2.51
C ASN A 185 -5.76 -14.03 3.12
N SER A 186 -5.72 -15.10 2.32
CA SER A 186 -5.92 -16.49 2.75
C SER A 186 -4.76 -17.42 2.36
N GLY A 187 -3.61 -16.83 2.04
CA GLY A 187 -2.39 -17.52 1.64
C GLY A 187 -1.99 -17.22 0.21
N ALA A 188 -0.88 -17.82 -0.23
CA ALA A 188 -0.38 -17.73 -1.60
C ALA A 188 -0.14 -19.12 -2.20
N VAL A 189 -0.44 -19.28 -3.50
CA VAL A 189 -0.22 -20.55 -4.23
C VAL A 189 1.25 -20.97 -4.22
N LEU A 190 2.17 -20.00 -4.24
CA LEU A 190 3.61 -20.24 -4.13
C LEU A 190 4.01 -20.94 -2.82
N CYS A 191 3.19 -20.81 -1.77
CA CYS A 191 3.44 -21.42 -0.46
C CYS A 191 2.85 -22.83 -0.29
N PHE A 192 2.42 -23.46 -1.38
CA PHE A 192 2.12 -24.89 -1.39
C PHE A 192 3.38 -25.77 -1.39
N VAL A 193 4.53 -25.23 -1.86
CA VAL A 193 5.80 -25.97 -1.91
C VAL A 193 6.30 -26.25 -0.48
N PRO A 194 6.73 -27.48 -0.15
CA PRO A 194 6.84 -27.97 1.24
C PRO A 194 8.01 -27.41 2.08
N ILE A 195 8.58 -26.26 1.73
CA ILE A 195 9.63 -25.61 2.55
C ILE A 195 9.01 -24.40 3.26
N PRO A 196 8.50 -24.56 4.51
CA PRO A 196 7.80 -23.51 5.24
C PRO A 196 8.79 -22.52 5.89
N VAL A 197 9.60 -21.85 5.07
CA VAL A 197 10.60 -20.86 5.51
C VAL A 197 10.33 -19.50 4.87
N GLY A 198 10.86 -18.45 5.49
CA GLY A 198 10.74 -17.08 4.99
C GLY A 198 9.27 -16.72 4.71
N THR A 199 8.97 -16.33 3.48
CA THR A 199 7.61 -15.93 3.07
C THR A 199 6.56 -16.99 3.24
N CYS A 200 6.92 -18.27 3.24
CA CYS A 200 5.97 -19.38 3.36
C CYS A 200 6.00 -20.03 4.74
N ASN A 201 6.56 -19.36 5.76
CA ASN A 201 6.54 -19.87 7.12
C ASN A 201 5.13 -19.86 7.74
N ARG A 202 4.90 -20.71 8.74
CA ARG A 202 3.60 -20.89 9.43
C ARG A 202 3.36 -19.94 10.61
N LYS A 203 4.29 -19.04 10.92
CA LYS A 203 4.12 -18.04 11.97
C LYS A 203 3.62 -16.72 11.38
N ASN A 204 4.49 -16.01 10.67
CA ASN A 204 4.24 -14.70 10.06
C ASN A 204 4.42 -14.70 8.53
N GLY A 205 4.26 -15.85 7.89
CA GLY A 205 4.29 -16.00 6.42
C GLY A 205 2.91 -16.14 5.79
N LEU A 206 2.92 -16.38 4.47
CA LEU A 206 1.77 -16.54 3.58
C LEU A 206 1.36 -18.01 3.36
N HIS A 207 1.89 -18.93 4.16
CA HIS A 207 1.29 -20.27 4.25
C HIS A 207 -0.15 -20.12 4.75
N CYS A 208 -1.11 -20.79 4.12
CA CYS A 208 -2.53 -20.61 4.43
C CYS A 208 -2.91 -20.92 5.89
N ASP A 209 -2.16 -21.82 6.53
CA ASP A 209 -2.28 -22.15 7.96
C ASP A 209 -1.35 -21.31 8.86
N SER A 210 -0.87 -20.15 8.39
CA SER A 210 -0.01 -19.32 9.23
C SER A 210 -0.79 -18.66 10.38
N GLU A 211 -0.16 -18.50 11.53
CA GLU A 211 -0.75 -17.81 12.68
C GLU A 211 -1.17 -16.37 12.31
N PHE A 212 -0.39 -15.69 11.45
CA PHE A 212 -0.71 -14.34 10.98
C PHE A 212 -1.99 -14.30 10.15
N LEU A 213 -2.14 -15.21 9.19
CA LEU A 213 -3.36 -15.27 8.38
C LEU A 213 -4.56 -15.77 9.20
N ALA A 214 -4.34 -16.67 10.17
CA ALA A 214 -5.38 -17.09 11.09
C ALA A 214 -5.87 -15.92 11.96
N ASP A 215 -4.96 -15.10 12.48
CA ASP A 215 -5.27 -13.94 13.32
C ASP A 215 -6.10 -12.89 12.57
N ILE A 216 -5.65 -12.43 11.40
CA ILE A 216 -6.39 -11.43 10.63
C ILE A 216 -7.73 -11.95 10.09
N ASN A 217 -7.92 -13.27 9.98
CA ASN A 217 -9.18 -13.86 9.52
C ASN A 217 -10.07 -14.38 10.68
N SER A 218 -9.66 -14.18 11.94
CA SER A 218 -10.44 -14.54 13.13
C SER A 218 -11.65 -13.64 13.33
N GLN A 219 -11.59 -12.42 12.78
CA GLN A 219 -12.64 -11.41 12.81
C GLN A 219 -12.97 -10.98 11.38
N GLN A 220 -14.15 -10.40 11.19
CA GLN A 220 -14.63 -9.89 9.91
C GLN A 220 -15.02 -8.42 10.08
N ARG A 221 -15.01 -7.65 8.99
CA ARG A 221 -15.52 -6.27 8.94
C ARG A 221 -14.75 -5.25 9.78
N TYR A 222 -13.55 -5.57 10.25
CA TYR A 222 -12.74 -4.61 11.02
C TYR A 222 -11.88 -3.72 10.11
N GLU A 223 -11.78 -4.03 8.82
CA GLU A 223 -10.88 -3.34 7.89
C GLU A 223 -11.32 -1.91 7.58
N GLY A 224 -12.61 -1.60 7.70
CA GLY A 224 -13.17 -0.27 7.46
C GLY A 224 -14.68 -0.28 7.33
N SER A 225 -15.24 0.87 6.96
CA SER A 225 -16.68 1.04 6.72
C SER A 225 -17.13 0.28 5.45
N HIS A 226 -16.26 0.24 4.45
CA HIS A 226 -16.41 -0.47 3.19
C HIS A 226 -15.18 -1.35 2.90
N VAL A 227 -15.39 -2.59 2.48
CA VAL A 227 -14.32 -3.56 2.24
C VAL A 227 -14.51 -4.21 0.88
N PHE A 228 -13.49 -4.16 0.03
CA PHE A 228 -13.54 -4.69 -1.33
C PHE A 228 -12.26 -5.44 -1.73
N SER A 229 -12.38 -6.30 -2.74
CA SER A 229 -11.23 -6.95 -3.37
C SER A 229 -11.24 -6.88 -4.90
N ILE A 230 -10.07 -6.74 -5.50
CA ILE A 230 -9.82 -6.95 -6.93
C ILE A 230 -8.77 -8.06 -7.07
N PHE A 231 -9.06 -9.11 -7.82
CA PHE A 231 -8.11 -10.23 -8.00
C PHE A 231 -8.31 -10.92 -9.34
N SER A 232 -7.34 -11.72 -9.78
CA SER A 232 -7.36 -12.40 -11.07
C SER A 232 -7.30 -13.92 -10.92
N THR A 233 -7.97 -14.64 -11.82
CA THR A 233 -7.83 -16.11 -11.92
C THR A 233 -6.46 -16.57 -12.40
N ASN A 234 -5.68 -15.67 -13.01
CA ASN A 234 -4.37 -15.94 -13.59
C ASN A 234 -3.23 -15.27 -12.82
N ASP A 235 -3.49 -14.85 -11.58
CA ASP A 235 -2.46 -14.37 -10.66
C ASP A 235 -1.39 -15.47 -10.48
N ASP A 236 -0.15 -15.15 -10.83
CA ASP A 236 0.99 -16.08 -10.87
C ASP A 236 1.82 -16.07 -9.58
N LYS A 237 1.48 -15.22 -8.60
CA LYS A 237 2.21 -15.12 -7.32
C LYS A 237 1.34 -15.50 -6.13
N VAL A 238 0.25 -14.79 -5.92
CA VAL A 238 -0.74 -15.11 -4.87
C VAL A 238 -1.64 -16.25 -5.32
N GLY A 239 -1.95 -16.32 -6.62
CA GLY A 239 -2.80 -17.38 -7.15
C GLY A 239 -4.29 -17.11 -6.96
N TYR A 240 -5.11 -17.82 -7.73
CA TYR A 240 -6.56 -17.78 -7.56
C TYR A 240 -7.01 -18.46 -6.27
N ARG A 241 -6.36 -19.57 -5.91
CA ARG A 241 -6.65 -20.36 -4.71
C ARG A 241 -5.39 -20.74 -3.95
N ALA A 242 -5.49 -20.70 -2.63
CA ALA A 242 -4.52 -21.26 -1.70
C ALA A 242 -5.26 -22.17 -0.72
N CYS A 243 -4.80 -23.42 -0.56
CA CYS A 243 -5.39 -24.41 0.34
C CYS A 243 -6.92 -24.58 0.16
N GLY A 244 -7.36 -24.67 -1.09
CA GLY A 244 -8.78 -24.85 -1.45
C GLY A 244 -9.64 -23.58 -1.34
N LYS A 245 -9.15 -22.49 -0.75
CA LYS A 245 -9.88 -21.22 -0.58
C LYS A 245 -9.45 -20.19 -1.61
N LEU A 246 -10.31 -19.23 -1.92
CA LEU A 246 -9.90 -18.07 -2.73
C LEU A 246 -8.84 -17.28 -1.95
N ALA A 247 -7.71 -16.99 -2.57
CA ALA A 247 -6.56 -16.42 -1.88
C ALA A 247 -6.76 -14.95 -1.49
N SER A 248 -7.35 -14.16 -2.39
CA SER A 248 -7.45 -12.70 -2.24
C SER A 248 -8.72 -12.13 -1.62
N PRO A 249 -9.93 -12.64 -1.88
CA PRO A 249 -11.14 -12.15 -1.23
C PRO A 249 -11.05 -12.08 0.29
N ILE A 250 -11.61 -11.02 0.87
CA ILE A 250 -11.71 -10.86 2.31
C ILE A 250 -13.05 -11.43 2.79
N ARG A 251 -13.01 -12.20 3.88
CA ARG A 251 -14.24 -12.78 4.45
C ARG A 251 -15.14 -11.66 4.99
N GLY A 252 -16.36 -11.57 4.46
CA GLY A 252 -17.35 -10.55 4.86
C GLY A 252 -17.18 -9.21 4.13
N GLU A 253 -16.43 -9.16 3.03
CA GLU A 253 -16.33 -7.94 2.20
C GLU A 253 -17.67 -7.54 1.57
N ASP A 254 -17.85 -6.26 1.27
CA ASP A 254 -19.04 -5.71 0.62
C ASP A 254 -19.14 -6.13 -0.85
N GLY A 255 -18.01 -6.45 -1.48
CA GLY A 255 -17.98 -6.99 -2.83
C GLY A 255 -16.57 -7.20 -3.37
N PHE A 256 -16.49 -7.86 -4.52
CA PHE A 256 -15.23 -8.06 -5.21
C PHE A 256 -15.38 -8.03 -6.73
N VAL A 257 -14.28 -7.74 -7.41
CA VAL A 257 -14.13 -7.92 -8.86
C VAL A 257 -13.10 -9.00 -9.14
N ARG A 258 -13.56 -10.06 -9.81
CA ARG A 258 -12.69 -11.11 -10.33
C ARG A 258 -12.39 -10.88 -11.80
N LYS A 259 -11.13 -10.60 -12.11
CA LYS A 259 -10.58 -10.51 -13.46
C LYS A 259 -10.16 -11.89 -13.98
N LYS A 260 -9.97 -11.98 -15.29
CA LYS A 260 -9.41 -13.15 -15.98
C LYS A 260 -8.22 -12.68 -16.83
N GLY A 261 -7.21 -13.52 -16.99
CA GLY A 261 -6.08 -13.27 -17.89
C GLY A 261 -5.05 -12.24 -17.42
N LEU A 262 -5.20 -11.67 -16.22
CA LEU A 262 -4.21 -10.77 -15.64
C LEU A 262 -3.26 -11.55 -14.72
N ASN A 263 -1.95 -11.35 -14.87
CA ASN A 263 -0.98 -11.79 -13.88
C ASN A 263 -1.04 -10.91 -12.61
N HIS A 264 -0.20 -11.18 -11.62
CA HIS A 264 -0.22 -10.49 -10.33
C HIS A 264 -0.04 -8.97 -10.49
N ASP A 265 0.98 -8.54 -11.22
CA ASP A 265 1.32 -7.12 -11.38
C ASP A 265 0.33 -6.40 -12.32
N GLN A 266 -0.14 -7.07 -13.38
CA GLN A 266 -1.19 -6.57 -14.26
C GLN A 266 -2.51 -6.34 -13.52
N THR A 267 -2.82 -7.14 -12.51
CA THR A 267 -4.03 -6.94 -11.68
C THR A 267 -3.99 -5.59 -10.99
N MET A 268 -2.83 -5.11 -10.56
CA MET A 268 -2.66 -3.77 -10.00
C MET A 268 -2.63 -2.69 -11.09
N ASP A 269 -1.79 -2.85 -12.11
CA ASP A 269 -1.55 -1.80 -13.10
C ASP A 269 -2.79 -1.51 -13.97
N SER A 270 -3.50 -2.55 -14.40
CA SER A 270 -4.64 -2.40 -15.33
C SER A 270 -5.96 -2.04 -14.64
N THR A 271 -5.99 -2.00 -13.32
CA THR A 271 -7.21 -1.73 -12.54
C THR A 271 -7.18 -0.42 -11.78
N ALA A 272 -6.18 0.46 -12.02
CA ALA A 272 -6.04 1.73 -11.32
C ALA A 272 -7.32 2.58 -11.30
N LEU A 273 -8.02 2.70 -12.44
CA LEU A 273 -9.30 3.44 -12.49
C LEU A 273 -10.40 2.78 -11.64
N MET A 274 -10.44 1.45 -11.62
CA MET A 274 -11.39 0.69 -10.79
C MET A 274 -11.06 0.83 -9.30
N GLN A 275 -9.76 0.87 -8.95
CA GLN A 275 -9.33 1.14 -7.58
C GLN A 275 -9.87 2.49 -7.09
N ILE A 276 -9.80 3.52 -7.94
CA ILE A 276 -10.36 4.86 -7.65
C ILE A 276 -11.88 4.84 -7.52
N ASN A 277 -12.58 4.09 -8.36
CA ASN A 277 -14.04 3.97 -8.25
C ASN A 277 -14.46 3.35 -6.91
N PHE A 278 -13.74 2.33 -6.42
CA PHE A 278 -14.05 1.73 -5.13
C PHE A 278 -13.91 2.71 -3.97
N ILE A 279 -12.82 3.46 -3.90
CA ILE A 279 -12.61 4.43 -2.81
C ILE A 279 -13.51 5.66 -2.92
N ARG A 280 -13.97 6.04 -4.12
CA ARG A 280 -14.83 7.23 -4.30
C ARG A 280 -16.33 6.96 -4.29
N LYS A 281 -16.72 5.78 -4.76
CA LYS A 281 -18.12 5.45 -5.10
C LYS A 281 -18.59 4.15 -4.44
N HIS A 282 -17.70 3.44 -3.76
CA HIS A 282 -17.95 2.15 -3.13
C HIS A 282 -18.49 1.09 -4.11
N LYS A 283 -18.08 1.19 -5.37
CA LYS A 283 -18.46 0.31 -6.49
C LYS A 283 -17.42 0.36 -7.62
N PRO A 284 -17.34 -0.65 -8.49
CA PRO A 284 -16.34 -0.72 -9.56
C PRO A 284 -16.45 0.38 -10.63
#